data_AF-F9CVT2-F1
#
_entry.id   AF-F9CVT2-F1
#
_cell.length_a   1.000
_cell.length_b   1.000
_cell.length_c   1.000
_cell.angle_alpha   90.00
_cell.angle_beta   90.00
_cell.angle_gamma   90.00
#
_symmetry.space_group_name_H-M   'P 1'
#
loop_
_entity.id
_entity.type
_entity.pdbx_description
1 polymer ?
#
loop_
_entity_poly.entity_id
_entity_poly.type
_entity_poly.pdbx_seq_one_letter_code
_entity_poly.pdbx_strand_id
1 'polypeptide(L)'
;MAVLVVGLFVIGSSSYVWAAQVDARINPNSNESPFTYSYLKTIFIEYPNGGKLFDELHNKEWTVSGTADASNPGVQKLIASLNKKMQNDGSHARISDLNVAYDFHLKGRNLQTSVDYKVILKGTLTDYVITKDQVRTLVDLGWRGMGTNDSIMIDGVEINIPLSLLEYKEPAVYEILQNTEADSILSKGLLNADFILQQPMSNWHFLFDPTGINVDAGTFGLDQSISGFVVSSWTMGESSLREGRQVERIFEAQVAADQNYVIRSVQSADQGNIAAIGFGALDVLDGLEIVGLTPTPPKDYGTTSTGGFPIAIVYGMAGMAAIGGIAFFIFSNRALKNQKIGQQGIDPGRLVSYQTSASSGGYQTNRGEAYLADTSDYEQTRSVYEDQKQTPPPAIPNNQEEAACGCAASAEIGTECDCVMHGSCLCDATCKCSAELCREQANSMS
;
A
#
# COMPACT_ATOMS: atom_id res chain seq x y z
N MET A 1 25.41 -6.00 -24.79
CA MET A 1 26.08 -6.56 -23.60
C MET A 1 25.43 -5.90 -22.39
N ALA A 2 24.74 -6.68 -21.57
CA ALA A 2 24.11 -6.20 -20.35
C ALA A 2 25.19 -6.03 -19.27
N VAL A 3 25.35 -4.82 -18.75
CA VAL A 3 26.25 -4.55 -17.61
C VAL A 3 25.42 -4.74 -16.34
N LEU A 4 25.64 -5.86 -15.69
CA LEU A 4 25.07 -6.24 -14.40
C LEU A 4 25.88 -5.50 -13.32
N VAL A 5 25.33 -4.40 -12.79
CA VAL A 5 25.96 -3.63 -11.71
C VAL A 5 25.68 -4.32 -10.39
N VAL A 6 26.64 -5.10 -9.90
CA VAL A 6 26.68 -5.64 -8.55
C VAL A 6 27.18 -4.53 -7.61
N GLY A 7 26.25 -3.88 -6.92
CA GLY A 7 26.57 -2.92 -5.84
C GLY A 7 27.09 -3.67 -4.60
N LEU A 8 28.30 -3.31 -4.17
CA LEU A 8 29.00 -3.85 -3.01
C LEU A 8 28.27 -3.42 -1.72
N PHE A 9 27.69 -4.36 -0.97
CA PHE A 9 27.13 -4.09 0.36
C PHE A 9 28.23 -4.15 1.41
N VAL A 10 28.52 -3.02 2.06
CA VAL A 10 29.12 -3.03 3.40
C VAL A 10 28.02 -3.46 4.36
N ILE A 11 27.99 -4.75 4.73
CA ILE A 11 27.15 -5.26 5.81
C ILE A 11 27.82 -4.84 7.11
N GLY A 12 27.57 -3.60 7.54
CA GLY A 12 27.77 -3.21 8.93
C GLY A 12 26.68 -3.86 9.77
N SER A 13 27.07 -4.63 10.79
CA SER A 13 26.18 -5.18 11.81
C SER A 13 25.55 -4.05 12.63
N SER A 14 24.58 -3.36 12.04
CA SER A 14 23.60 -2.59 12.78
C SER A 14 22.44 -3.53 13.04
N SER A 15 22.01 -3.62 14.30
CA SER A 15 20.75 -4.26 14.65
C SER A 15 19.66 -3.52 13.89
N TYR A 16 19.15 -4.14 12.82
CA TYR A 16 18.04 -3.60 12.03
C TYR A 16 16.77 -3.73 12.87
N VAL A 17 16.38 -2.66 13.57
CA VAL A 17 15.21 -2.60 14.46
C VAL A 17 14.18 -1.66 13.82
N TRP A 18 13.70 -2.04 12.63
CA TRP A 18 12.65 -1.33 11.86
C TRP A 18 11.60 -2.34 11.42
N ALA A 19 10.33 -1.98 11.23
CA ALA A 19 9.35 -2.95 10.74
C ALA A 19 9.40 -3.07 9.21
N ALA A 20 8.55 -2.35 8.48
CA ALA A 20 8.67 -2.21 7.04
C ALA A 20 9.54 -0.98 6.70
N GLN A 21 10.49 -1.17 5.78
CA GLN A 21 11.33 -0.11 5.24
C GLN A 21 11.26 -0.12 3.72
N VAL A 22 10.96 1.02 3.11
CA VAL A 22 11.04 1.20 1.64
C VAL A 22 12.22 2.08 1.26
N ASP A 23 12.93 1.67 0.20
CA ASP A 23 13.85 2.50 -0.58
C ASP A 23 13.49 2.34 -2.06
N ALA A 24 13.14 3.44 -2.73
CA ALA A 24 12.81 3.41 -4.15
C ALA A 24 13.39 4.60 -4.90
N ARG A 25 13.80 4.36 -6.15
CA ARG A 25 14.32 5.39 -7.05
C ARG A 25 13.49 5.44 -8.31
N ILE A 26 12.63 6.44 -8.40
CA ILE A 26 11.72 6.66 -9.50
C ILE A 26 12.40 7.43 -10.63
N ASN A 27 12.45 6.83 -11.82
CA ASN A 27 12.94 7.45 -13.03
C ASN A 27 11.80 7.67 -14.05
N PRO A 28 11.19 8.87 -14.12
CA PRO A 28 10.09 9.16 -15.05
C PRO A 28 10.51 9.17 -16.54
N ASN A 29 11.78 8.93 -16.84
CA ASN A 29 12.31 8.77 -18.19
C ASN A 29 12.56 7.30 -18.56
N SER A 30 12.27 6.37 -17.65
CA SER A 30 12.32 4.92 -17.83
C SER A 30 10.93 4.33 -17.61
N ASN A 31 10.66 3.17 -18.22
CA ASN A 31 9.44 2.40 -17.94
C ASN A 31 9.58 1.56 -16.65
N GLU A 32 10.79 1.53 -16.09
CA GLU A 32 11.19 0.67 -14.98
C GLU A 32 11.95 1.48 -13.92
N SER A 33 11.69 1.18 -12.65
CA SER A 33 12.37 1.79 -11.50
C SER A 33 12.67 0.74 -10.43
N PRO A 34 13.88 0.71 -9.86
CA PRO A 34 14.21 -0.26 -8.81
C PRO A 34 13.59 0.13 -7.46
N PHE A 35 13.27 -0.88 -6.65
CA PHE A 35 12.87 -0.70 -5.26
C PHE A 35 13.51 -1.78 -4.36
N THR A 36 13.58 -1.47 -3.08
CA THR A 36 13.90 -2.42 -2.01
C THR A 36 12.89 -2.24 -0.87
N TYR A 37 12.29 -3.35 -0.42
CA TYR A 37 11.57 -3.42 0.84
C TYR A 37 12.31 -4.33 1.81
N SER A 38 12.39 -3.93 3.08
CA SER A 38 12.81 -4.80 4.17
C SER A 38 11.69 -4.90 5.19
N TYR A 39 11.38 -6.12 5.63
CA TYR A 39 10.38 -6.41 6.65
C TYR A 39 11.07 -7.12 7.80
N LEU A 40 10.98 -6.56 9.01
CA LEU A 40 11.48 -7.20 10.22
C LEU A 40 10.40 -7.30 11.30
N LYS A 41 10.47 -8.39 12.05
CA LYS A 41 9.58 -8.69 13.17
C LYS A 41 10.31 -9.60 14.14
N THR A 42 10.19 -9.33 15.43
CA THR A 42 10.69 -10.25 16.46
C THR A 42 9.50 -10.78 17.26
N ILE A 43 9.45 -12.09 17.43
CA ILE A 43 8.50 -12.75 18.32
C ILE A 43 9.24 -13.23 19.56
N PHE A 44 8.70 -12.91 20.72
CA PHE A 44 9.14 -13.43 22.00
C PHE A 44 8.12 -14.45 22.51
N ILE A 45 8.62 -15.62 22.91
CA ILE A 45 7.87 -16.66 23.61
C ILE A 45 8.43 -16.69 25.02
N GLU A 46 7.70 -16.13 25.98
CA GLU A 46 8.15 -15.93 27.35
C GLU A 46 7.59 -17.01 28.28
N TYR A 47 8.47 -17.65 29.03
CA TYR A 47 8.18 -18.76 29.95
C TYR A 47 8.92 -18.57 31.30
N PRO A 48 8.66 -17.46 32.02
CA PRO A 48 9.42 -17.11 33.23
C PRO A 48 9.33 -18.15 34.35
N ASN A 49 8.32 -19.02 34.32
CA ASN A 49 8.07 -20.05 35.32
C ASN A 49 8.40 -21.48 34.82
N GLY A 50 9.15 -21.62 33.73
CA GLY A 50 9.44 -22.92 33.10
C GLY A 50 8.22 -23.47 32.34
N GLY A 51 8.03 -24.79 32.38
CA GLY A 51 6.94 -25.49 31.69
C GLY A 51 7.32 -26.06 30.32
N LYS A 52 6.36 -26.61 29.60
CA LYS A 52 6.57 -27.29 28.31
C LYS A 52 7.25 -26.41 27.26
N LEU A 53 6.89 -25.12 27.17
CA LEU A 53 7.56 -24.21 26.22
C LEU A 53 9.02 -23.96 26.59
N PHE A 54 9.34 -23.90 27.89
CA PHE A 54 10.73 -23.85 28.35
C PHE A 54 11.46 -25.14 27.96
N ASP A 55 10.92 -26.30 28.34
CA ASP A 55 11.55 -27.60 28.09
C ASP A 55 11.87 -27.79 26.60
N GLU A 56 10.96 -27.37 25.73
CA GLU A 56 11.12 -27.46 24.29
C GLU A 56 12.12 -26.45 23.73
N LEU A 57 12.12 -25.19 24.19
CA LEU A 57 12.81 -24.10 23.49
C LEU A 57 14.10 -23.59 24.15
N HIS A 58 14.29 -23.72 25.46
CA HIS A 58 15.29 -22.92 26.20
C HIS A 58 16.75 -23.10 25.74
N ASN A 59 17.10 -24.26 25.18
CA ASN A 59 18.44 -24.55 24.64
C ASN A 59 18.46 -24.68 23.11
N LYS A 60 17.34 -24.37 22.42
CA LYS A 60 17.27 -24.48 20.97
C LYS A 60 17.81 -23.24 20.29
N GLU A 61 18.52 -23.46 19.20
CA GLU A 61 19.01 -22.42 18.32
C GLU A 61 19.01 -22.94 16.89
N TRP A 62 18.42 -22.17 15.97
CA TRP A 62 18.47 -22.49 14.54
C TRP A 62 18.38 -21.24 13.70
N THR A 63 18.83 -21.38 12.45
CA THR A 63 18.70 -20.37 11.41
C THR A 63 18.14 -20.99 10.14
N VAL A 64 17.20 -20.30 9.51
CA VAL A 64 16.63 -20.63 8.20
C VAL A 64 16.82 -19.42 7.31
N SER A 65 17.62 -19.57 6.27
CA SER A 65 17.88 -18.49 5.32
C SER A 65 17.91 -19.00 3.88
N GLY A 66 17.60 -18.11 2.95
CA GLY A 66 17.55 -18.45 1.54
C GLY A 66 17.33 -17.24 0.65
N THR A 67 17.48 -17.46 -0.65
CA THR A 67 17.23 -16.46 -1.69
C THR A 67 16.54 -17.10 -2.88
N ALA A 68 15.62 -16.40 -3.49
CA ALA A 68 14.95 -16.84 -4.71
C ALA A 68 14.64 -15.65 -5.63
N ASP A 69 14.59 -15.88 -6.93
CA ASP A 69 14.24 -14.90 -7.95
C ASP A 69 12.89 -15.23 -8.60
N ALA A 70 12.48 -14.43 -9.59
CA ALA A 70 11.21 -14.60 -10.30
C ALA A 70 11.08 -15.92 -11.09
N SER A 71 12.13 -16.74 -11.20
CA SER A 71 12.02 -18.10 -11.74
C SER A 71 11.39 -19.09 -10.74
N ASN A 72 11.41 -18.76 -9.45
CA ASN A 72 10.82 -19.59 -8.40
C ASN A 72 9.28 -19.43 -8.35
N PRO A 73 8.50 -20.53 -8.35
CA PRO A 73 7.04 -20.46 -8.29
C PRO A 73 6.48 -19.72 -7.05
N GLY A 74 7.18 -19.81 -5.91
CA GLY A 74 6.83 -19.08 -4.69
C GLY A 74 6.98 -17.56 -4.85
N VAL A 75 8.04 -17.13 -5.54
CA VAL A 75 8.25 -15.72 -5.86
C VAL A 75 7.24 -15.22 -6.89
N GLN A 76 6.87 -16.03 -7.88
CA GLN A 76 5.80 -15.69 -8.82
C GLN A 76 4.45 -15.51 -8.12
N LYS A 77 4.13 -16.37 -7.15
CA LYS A 77 2.95 -16.22 -6.29
C LYS A 77 3.00 -14.92 -5.49
N LEU A 78 4.17 -14.60 -4.92
CA LEU A 78 4.37 -13.34 -4.19
C LEU A 78 4.16 -12.13 -5.11
N ILE A 79 4.78 -12.08 -6.29
CA ILE A 79 4.58 -11.01 -7.27
C ILE A 79 3.09 -10.84 -7.60
N ALA A 80 2.38 -11.94 -7.85
CA ALA A 80 0.95 -11.90 -8.14
C ALA A 80 0.12 -11.34 -6.98
N SER A 81 0.45 -11.73 -5.74
CA SER A 81 -0.23 -11.27 -4.54
C SER A 81 0.02 -9.78 -4.26
N LEU A 82 1.28 -9.34 -4.37
CA LEU A 82 1.67 -7.93 -4.22
C LEU A 82 0.99 -7.05 -5.28
N ASN A 83 1.02 -7.46 -6.56
CA ASN A 83 0.35 -6.74 -7.64
C ASN A 83 -1.17 -6.65 -7.44
N LYS A 84 -1.79 -7.73 -6.94
CA LYS A 84 -3.22 -7.73 -6.60
C LYS A 84 -3.52 -6.73 -5.49
N LYS A 85 -2.68 -6.69 -4.43
CA LYS A 85 -2.83 -5.70 -3.35
C LYS A 85 -2.68 -4.27 -3.88
N MET A 86 -1.62 -3.98 -4.63
CA MET A 86 -1.41 -2.66 -5.23
C MET A 86 -2.60 -2.22 -6.09
N GLN A 87 -3.16 -3.13 -6.89
CA GLN A 87 -4.36 -2.86 -7.67
C GLN A 87 -5.59 -2.56 -6.79
N ASN A 88 -5.77 -3.29 -5.69
CA ASN A 88 -6.87 -3.05 -4.75
C ASN A 88 -6.71 -1.70 -4.02
N ASP A 89 -5.46 -1.27 -3.79
CA ASP A 89 -5.12 0.04 -3.23
C ASP A 89 -5.24 1.17 -4.27
N GLY A 90 -5.64 0.86 -5.51
CA GLY A 90 -5.88 1.84 -6.58
C GLY A 90 -4.66 2.14 -7.46
N SER A 91 -3.50 1.54 -7.16
CA SER A 91 -2.26 1.75 -7.91
C SER A 91 -2.29 1.04 -9.27
N HIS A 92 -1.70 1.68 -10.28
CA HIS A 92 -1.45 1.13 -11.61
C HIS A 92 -0.08 0.51 -11.76
N ALA A 93 0.84 0.89 -10.88
CA ALA A 93 2.16 0.33 -10.88
C ALA A 93 2.12 -1.19 -10.75
N ARG A 94 3.17 -1.85 -11.23
CA ARG A 94 3.30 -3.30 -11.22
C ARG A 94 4.72 -3.70 -10.87
N ILE A 95 4.87 -4.84 -10.24
CA ILE A 95 6.13 -5.52 -10.04
C ILE A 95 6.34 -6.46 -11.23
N SER A 96 7.38 -6.20 -12.01
CA SER A 96 7.75 -7.01 -13.19
C SER A 96 8.80 -8.07 -12.87
N ASP A 97 9.63 -7.82 -11.87
CA ASP A 97 10.68 -8.73 -11.38
C ASP A 97 10.86 -8.59 -9.87
N LEU A 98 11.28 -9.67 -9.22
CA LEU A 98 11.46 -9.73 -7.76
C LEU A 98 12.51 -10.75 -7.37
N ASN A 99 13.46 -10.30 -6.56
CA ASN A 99 14.39 -11.12 -5.79
C ASN A 99 14.00 -11.04 -4.32
N VAL A 100 13.92 -12.21 -3.69
CA VAL A 100 13.58 -12.37 -2.29
C VAL A 100 14.78 -12.93 -1.56
N ALA A 101 15.11 -12.34 -0.41
CA ALA A 101 16.06 -12.90 0.55
C ALA A 101 15.38 -12.97 1.92
N TYR A 102 15.52 -14.09 2.61
CA TYR A 102 14.97 -14.26 3.95
C TYR A 102 16.02 -14.83 4.92
N ASP A 103 15.89 -14.44 6.18
CA ASP A 103 16.73 -14.90 7.28
C ASP A 103 15.88 -14.92 8.57
N PHE A 104 15.66 -16.12 9.09
CA PHE A 104 14.90 -16.38 10.31
C PHE A 104 15.81 -17.04 11.33
N HIS A 105 15.87 -16.47 12.53
CA HIS A 105 16.74 -16.97 13.59
C HIS A 105 15.96 -17.15 14.88
N LEU A 106 15.96 -18.37 15.40
CA LEU A 106 15.42 -18.68 16.72
C LEU A 106 16.57 -18.85 17.71
N LYS A 107 16.43 -18.21 18.88
CA LYS A 107 17.36 -18.35 20.00
C LYS A 107 16.61 -18.52 21.32
N GLY A 108 16.70 -19.71 21.88
CA GLY A 108 16.25 -20.04 23.23
C GLY A 108 17.12 -19.41 24.30
N ARG A 109 16.49 -19.05 25.42
CA ARG A 109 17.14 -18.60 26.67
C ARG A 109 16.34 -19.10 27.86
N ASN A 110 16.83 -18.93 29.08
CA ASN A 110 16.18 -19.50 30.26
C ASN A 110 14.78 -18.94 30.57
N LEU A 111 14.47 -17.72 30.17
CA LEU A 111 13.19 -17.06 30.50
C LEU A 111 12.31 -16.80 29.27
N GLN A 112 12.92 -16.82 28.08
CA GLN A 112 12.24 -16.52 26.84
C GLN A 112 13.01 -17.06 25.64
N THR A 113 12.29 -17.34 24.57
CA THR A 113 12.85 -17.54 23.23
C THR A 113 12.55 -16.33 22.38
N SER A 114 13.51 -15.89 21.58
CA SER A 114 13.27 -14.92 20.51
C SER A 114 13.32 -15.60 19.14
N VAL A 115 12.41 -15.22 18.26
CA VAL A 115 12.43 -15.58 16.84
C VAL A 115 12.47 -14.28 16.04
N ASP A 116 13.61 -14.02 15.42
CA ASP A 116 13.85 -12.85 14.61
C ASP A 116 13.57 -13.19 13.14
N TYR A 117 12.69 -12.42 12.52
CA TYR A 117 12.29 -12.58 11.12
C TYR A 117 12.80 -11.42 10.30
N LYS A 118 13.45 -11.73 9.17
CA LYS A 118 13.88 -10.75 8.17
C LYS A 118 13.52 -11.24 6.77
N VAL A 119 12.78 -10.43 6.02
CA VAL A 119 12.57 -10.63 4.58
C VAL A 119 12.91 -9.35 3.83
N ILE A 120 13.72 -9.47 2.78
CA ILE A 120 14.08 -8.39 1.88
C ILE A 120 13.54 -8.71 0.50
N LEU A 121 12.80 -7.77 -0.07
CA LEU A 121 12.32 -7.79 -1.44
C LEU A 121 13.13 -6.76 -2.24
N LYS A 122 13.74 -7.16 -3.35
CA LYS A 122 14.39 -6.26 -4.30
C LYS A 122 13.79 -6.50 -5.67
N GLY A 123 13.22 -5.48 -6.29
CA GLY A 123 12.51 -5.69 -7.54
C GLY A 123 12.48 -4.47 -8.42
N THR A 124 11.69 -4.60 -9.47
CA THR A 124 11.49 -3.56 -10.47
C THR A 124 10.01 -3.20 -10.55
N LEU A 125 9.73 -1.91 -10.38
CA LEU A 125 8.43 -1.31 -10.57
C LEU A 125 8.27 -0.87 -12.03
N THR A 126 7.15 -1.22 -12.66
CA THR A 126 6.72 -0.79 -13.98
C THR A 126 5.37 -0.09 -13.90
N ASP A 127 4.95 0.55 -14.99
CA ASP A 127 3.61 1.13 -15.16
C ASP A 127 3.20 2.17 -14.08
N TYR A 128 4.18 2.72 -13.36
CA TYR A 128 3.98 3.77 -12.36
C TYR A 128 3.85 5.17 -12.99
N VAL A 129 4.11 5.32 -14.30
CA VAL A 129 3.87 6.57 -15.02
C VAL A 129 2.44 6.59 -15.53
N ILE A 130 1.63 7.49 -14.99
CA ILE A 130 0.22 7.65 -15.36
C ILE A 130 0.10 8.35 -16.72
N THR A 131 0.81 9.47 -16.86
CA THR A 131 0.81 10.27 -18.08
C THR A 131 2.05 11.15 -18.16
N LYS A 132 2.44 11.51 -19.38
CA LYS A 132 3.62 12.33 -19.66
C LYS A 132 3.30 13.33 -20.77
N ASP A 133 3.60 14.60 -20.53
CA ASP A 133 3.58 15.65 -21.55
C ASP A 133 5.00 16.21 -21.78
N GLN A 134 5.11 17.31 -22.53
CA GLN A 134 6.40 17.93 -22.86
C GLN A 134 7.10 18.60 -21.67
N VAL A 135 6.39 18.85 -20.57
CA VAL A 135 6.84 19.64 -19.44
C VAL A 135 6.92 18.80 -18.16
N ARG A 136 6.06 17.80 -18.01
CA ARG A 136 5.91 17.03 -16.78
C ARG A 136 5.53 15.57 -17.01
N THR A 137 5.80 14.78 -15.97
CA THR A 137 5.35 13.38 -15.84
C THR A 137 4.54 13.24 -14.57
N LEU A 138 3.35 12.65 -14.64
CA LEU A 138 2.58 12.24 -13.47
C LEU A 138 2.93 10.79 -13.10
N VAL A 139 3.31 10.59 -11.86
CA VAL A 139 3.72 9.30 -11.30
C VAL A 139 2.78 8.86 -10.20
N ASP A 140 2.38 7.60 -10.27
CA ASP A 140 1.65 6.85 -9.26
C ASP A 140 2.54 6.58 -8.04
N LEU A 141 1.94 6.81 -6.88
CA LEU A 141 2.55 6.72 -5.57
C LEU A 141 1.78 5.75 -4.63
N GLY A 142 0.67 5.16 -5.08
CA GLY A 142 -0.14 4.21 -4.28
C GLY A 142 0.49 2.83 -4.07
N TRP A 143 1.56 2.50 -4.80
CA TRP A 143 2.29 1.24 -4.64
C TRP A 143 3.06 1.12 -3.31
N ARG A 144 3.14 2.21 -2.52
CA ARG A 144 3.83 2.27 -1.22
C ARG A 144 3.34 1.25 -0.19
N GLY A 145 2.09 0.83 -0.29
CA GLY A 145 1.47 -0.14 0.63
C GLY A 145 1.87 -1.59 0.32
N MET A 146 3.14 -1.84 0.01
CA MET A 146 3.57 -3.16 -0.46
C MET A 146 3.41 -4.21 0.64
N GLY A 147 2.62 -5.25 0.38
CA GLY A 147 2.37 -6.30 1.36
C GLY A 147 1.40 -7.36 0.88
N THR A 148 1.24 -8.41 1.69
CA THR A 148 0.27 -9.48 1.46
C THR A 148 -0.05 -10.23 2.74
N ASN A 149 -1.27 -10.77 2.83
CA ASN A 149 -1.70 -11.70 3.88
C ASN A 149 -1.66 -13.17 3.41
N ASP A 150 -1.30 -13.42 2.15
CA ASP A 150 -1.23 -14.78 1.62
C ASP A 150 -0.04 -15.54 2.21
N SER A 151 -0.19 -16.86 2.38
CA SER A 151 0.93 -17.76 2.63
C SER A 151 1.87 -17.78 1.42
N ILE A 152 3.17 -17.60 1.65
CA ILE A 152 4.21 -17.55 0.61
C ILE A 152 5.28 -18.60 0.93
N MET A 153 5.25 -19.70 0.18
CA MET A 153 6.21 -20.80 0.29
C MET A 153 7.33 -20.62 -0.74
N ILE A 154 8.57 -20.47 -0.28
CA ILE A 154 9.77 -20.48 -1.12
C ILE A 154 10.60 -21.70 -0.74
N ASP A 155 10.75 -22.65 -1.66
CA ASP A 155 11.53 -23.87 -1.47
C ASP A 155 11.16 -24.67 -0.20
N GLY A 156 9.87 -24.67 0.13
CA GLY A 156 9.33 -25.35 1.31
C GLY A 156 9.37 -24.54 2.61
N VAL A 157 9.84 -23.29 2.58
CA VAL A 157 9.84 -22.38 3.74
C VAL A 157 8.72 -21.35 3.59
N GLU A 158 7.84 -21.26 4.58
CA GLU A 158 6.88 -20.15 4.69
C GLU A 158 7.60 -18.88 5.14
N ILE A 159 7.54 -17.82 4.33
CA ILE A 159 8.27 -16.57 4.59
C ILE A 159 7.41 -15.42 5.11
N ASN A 160 6.08 -15.52 5.01
CA ASN A 160 5.17 -14.45 5.40
C ASN A 160 4.49 -14.74 6.75
N ILE A 161 4.09 -15.98 7.03
CA ILE A 161 3.30 -16.33 8.22
C ILE A 161 4.17 -16.98 9.31
N PRO A 162 4.47 -16.28 10.43
CA PRO A 162 5.29 -16.82 11.51
C PRO A 162 4.80 -18.14 12.12
N LEU A 163 3.48 -18.27 12.33
CA LEU A 163 2.90 -19.47 12.93
C LEU A 163 3.19 -20.74 12.11
N SER A 164 3.08 -20.66 10.80
CA SER A 164 3.37 -21.78 9.89
C SER A 164 4.85 -22.16 9.87
N LEU A 165 5.77 -21.22 10.10
CA LEU A 165 7.19 -21.57 10.29
C LEU A 165 7.38 -22.40 11.57
N LEU A 166 6.67 -22.04 12.66
CA LEU A 166 6.71 -22.81 13.90
C LEU A 166 6.07 -24.20 13.73
N GLU A 167 4.99 -24.33 12.95
CA GLU A 167 4.42 -25.64 12.62
C GLU A 167 5.47 -26.59 11.99
N TYR A 168 6.32 -26.07 11.12
CA TYR A 168 7.37 -26.85 10.46
C TYR A 168 8.61 -27.09 11.33
N LYS A 169 9.11 -26.06 12.04
CA LYS A 169 10.37 -26.14 12.81
C LYS A 169 10.19 -26.58 14.26
N GLU A 170 9.07 -26.23 14.86
CA GLU A 170 8.77 -26.44 16.27
C GLU A 170 7.33 -26.97 16.48
N PRO A 171 6.98 -28.18 15.96
CA PRO A 171 5.59 -28.67 15.98
C PRO A 171 4.97 -28.73 17.38
N ALA A 172 5.76 -29.06 18.40
CA ALA A 172 5.30 -29.09 19.80
C ALA A 172 4.95 -27.70 20.33
N VAL A 173 5.68 -26.66 19.91
CA VAL A 173 5.38 -25.27 20.23
C VAL A 173 4.12 -24.83 19.49
N TYR A 174 4.02 -25.15 18.20
CA TYR A 174 2.82 -24.88 17.41
C TYR A 174 1.56 -25.49 18.04
N GLU A 175 1.62 -26.74 18.50
CA GLU A 175 0.47 -27.41 19.15
C GLU A 175 -0.03 -26.67 20.40
N ILE A 176 0.88 -26.06 21.16
CA ILE A 176 0.55 -25.28 22.35
C ILE A 176 -0.05 -23.91 21.99
N LEU A 177 0.40 -23.31 20.88
CA LEU A 177 0.04 -21.95 20.50
C LEU A 177 -1.20 -21.87 19.59
N GLN A 178 -1.44 -22.87 18.74
CA GLN A 178 -2.60 -22.90 17.85
C GLN A 178 -3.91 -22.83 18.63
N ASN A 179 -4.92 -22.15 18.07
CA ASN A 179 -6.23 -21.95 18.71
C ASN A 179 -6.21 -21.20 20.05
N THR A 180 -5.14 -20.46 20.34
CA THR A 180 -5.04 -19.56 21.51
C THR A 180 -5.08 -18.10 21.06
N GLU A 181 -5.06 -17.15 22.00
CA GLU A 181 -4.95 -15.72 21.65
C GLU A 181 -3.65 -15.41 20.85
N ALA A 182 -2.59 -16.19 21.06
CA ALA A 182 -1.34 -16.04 20.32
C ALA A 182 -1.48 -16.33 18.82
N ASP A 183 -2.44 -17.16 18.43
CA ASP A 183 -2.75 -17.46 17.03
C ASP A 183 -3.02 -16.17 16.23
N SER A 184 -3.81 -15.26 16.81
CA SER A 184 -4.14 -13.97 16.19
C SER A 184 -2.94 -13.04 15.96
N ILE A 185 -1.83 -13.26 16.69
CA ILE A 185 -0.60 -12.46 16.60
C ILE A 185 0.40 -13.13 15.65
N LEU A 186 0.52 -14.45 15.74
CA LEU A 186 1.46 -15.25 14.98
C LEU A 186 0.98 -15.53 13.55
N SER A 187 -0.33 -15.45 13.31
CA SER A 187 -0.93 -15.51 11.97
C SER A 187 -0.89 -14.17 11.22
N LYS A 188 -0.53 -13.07 11.89
CA LYS A 188 -0.29 -11.78 11.20
C LYS A 188 0.98 -11.87 10.36
N GLY A 189 0.81 -11.69 9.06
CA GLY A 189 1.89 -11.68 8.08
C GLY A 189 3.00 -10.69 8.41
N LEU A 190 4.23 -11.06 8.03
CA LEU A 190 5.42 -10.22 8.11
C LEU A 190 5.39 -9.11 7.04
N LEU A 191 4.91 -9.45 5.84
CA LEU A 191 4.93 -8.60 4.66
C LEU A 191 3.77 -7.61 4.69
N ASN A 192 3.89 -6.56 5.48
CA ASN A 192 2.89 -5.49 5.57
C ASN A 192 3.57 -4.12 5.66
N ALA A 193 3.40 -3.28 4.64
CA ALA A 193 3.80 -1.88 4.62
C ALA A 193 2.61 -0.90 4.54
N ASP A 194 1.42 -1.30 4.99
CA ASP A 194 0.19 -0.50 4.88
C ASP A 194 0.32 0.88 5.53
N PHE A 195 1.04 0.96 6.65
CA PHE A 195 1.26 2.24 7.33
C PHE A 195 2.06 3.23 6.47
N ILE A 196 2.98 2.74 5.62
CA ILE A 196 3.74 3.58 4.69
C ILE A 196 2.78 4.28 3.70
N LEU A 197 1.74 3.58 3.24
CA LEU A 197 0.71 4.17 2.39
C LEU A 197 -0.26 5.06 3.17
N GLN A 198 -0.61 4.69 4.41
CA GLN A 198 -1.52 5.47 5.26
C GLN A 198 -0.93 6.80 5.72
N GLN A 199 0.40 6.93 5.75
CA GLN A 199 1.06 8.21 6.01
C GLN A 199 1.05 9.07 4.75
N PRO A 200 0.27 10.18 4.73
CA PRO A 200 0.20 11.06 3.56
C PRO A 200 1.58 11.60 3.22
N MET A 201 1.90 11.69 1.92
CA MET A 201 3.20 12.16 1.46
C MET A 201 3.50 13.61 1.89
N SER A 202 2.47 14.40 2.19
CA SER A 202 2.63 15.74 2.77
C SER A 202 3.25 15.74 4.16
N ASN A 203 3.17 14.62 4.89
CA ASN A 203 3.77 14.46 6.21
C ASN A 203 5.23 14.02 6.13
N TRP A 204 5.66 13.46 4.99
CA TRP A 204 7.03 13.04 4.77
C TRP A 204 7.93 14.27 4.61
N HIS A 205 9.16 14.17 5.10
CA HIS A 205 10.15 15.20 4.92
C HIS A 205 10.59 15.28 3.46
N PHE A 206 10.42 16.46 2.85
CA PHE A 206 10.77 16.71 1.46
C PHE A 206 12.12 17.40 1.35
N LEU A 207 13.03 16.81 0.58
CA LEU A 207 14.31 17.37 0.20
C LEU A 207 14.39 17.51 -1.31
N PHE A 208 14.87 18.68 -1.75
CA PHE A 208 15.15 18.93 -3.16
C PHE A 208 16.65 19.16 -3.34
N ASP A 209 17.27 18.36 -4.19
CA ASP A 209 18.67 18.43 -4.54
C ASP A 209 18.87 18.95 -5.98
N PRO A 210 19.27 20.22 -6.14
CA PRO A 210 19.61 20.79 -7.45
C PRO A 210 21.07 20.57 -7.85
N THR A 211 21.90 19.87 -7.06
CA THR A 211 23.35 19.83 -7.30
C THR A 211 23.73 19.11 -8.59
N GLY A 212 22.94 18.15 -9.05
CA GLY A 212 23.21 17.38 -10.27
C GLY A 212 23.19 18.21 -11.56
N ILE A 213 22.58 19.41 -11.58
CA ILE A 213 22.60 20.32 -12.74
C ILE A 213 23.66 21.43 -12.66
N ASN A 214 24.43 21.50 -11.56
CA ASN A 214 25.48 22.49 -11.41
C ASN A 214 26.77 22.05 -12.13
N VAL A 215 27.48 23.03 -12.70
CA VAL A 215 28.68 22.82 -13.53
C VAL A 215 29.83 22.14 -12.78
N ASP A 216 29.79 22.15 -11.44
CA ASP A 216 30.80 21.57 -10.54
C ASP A 216 30.38 20.21 -9.93
N ALA A 217 29.30 19.58 -10.42
CA ALA A 217 28.77 18.32 -9.88
C ALA A 217 29.82 17.18 -9.82
N GLY A 218 30.78 17.17 -10.76
CA GLY A 218 31.86 16.18 -10.80
C GLY A 218 32.91 16.33 -9.68
N THR A 219 32.97 17.46 -8.99
CA THR A 219 33.98 17.75 -7.95
C THR A 219 33.57 17.22 -6.56
N PHE A 220 32.29 16.96 -6.33
CA PHE A 220 31.74 16.56 -5.03
C PHE A 220 31.41 15.06 -4.90
N GLY A 221 31.88 14.23 -5.83
CA GLY A 221 31.70 12.77 -5.75
C GLY A 221 30.26 12.29 -6.00
N LEU A 222 29.46 13.07 -6.73
CA LEU A 222 28.10 12.68 -7.12
C LEU A 222 28.09 11.42 -7.98
N ASP A 223 27.10 10.56 -7.76
CA ASP A 223 26.84 9.38 -8.59
C ASP A 223 26.61 9.82 -10.04
N GLN A 224 27.34 9.20 -10.97
CA GLN A 224 27.33 9.59 -12.39
C GLN A 224 25.94 9.43 -13.03
N SER A 225 25.05 8.62 -12.44
CA SER A 225 23.67 8.38 -12.89
C SER A 225 22.71 9.55 -12.64
N ILE A 226 23.06 10.51 -11.77
CA ILE A 226 22.26 11.72 -11.47
C ILE A 226 22.87 13.01 -12.03
N SER A 227 24.04 12.91 -12.68
CA SER A 227 24.67 14.05 -13.36
C SER A 227 23.78 14.56 -14.50
N GLY A 228 23.46 15.85 -14.48
CA GLY A 228 22.53 16.51 -15.40
C GLY A 228 21.07 16.53 -14.97
N PHE A 229 20.73 15.99 -13.79
CA PHE A 229 19.35 15.95 -13.29
C PHE A 229 19.22 16.57 -11.90
N VAL A 230 18.03 17.08 -11.59
CA VAL A 230 17.63 17.43 -10.21
C VAL A 230 16.91 16.25 -9.58
N VAL A 231 16.94 16.14 -8.25
CA VAL A 231 16.31 15.03 -7.52
C VAL A 231 15.40 15.56 -6.42
N SER A 232 14.22 14.95 -6.30
CA SER A 232 13.31 15.14 -5.19
C SER A 232 13.29 13.89 -4.32
N SER A 233 13.39 14.03 -3.02
CA SER A 233 13.34 12.93 -2.06
C SER A 233 12.28 13.19 -0.99
N TRP A 234 11.52 12.15 -0.68
CA TRP A 234 10.59 12.12 0.44
C TRP A 234 11.06 11.06 1.42
N THR A 235 11.23 11.45 2.67
CA THR A 235 11.66 10.55 3.75
C THR A 235 10.67 10.56 4.91
N MET A 236 10.39 9.39 5.48
CA MET A 236 9.63 9.24 6.72
C MET A 236 10.31 8.27 7.67
N GLY A 237 9.91 8.31 8.94
CA GLY A 237 10.44 7.44 9.99
C GLY A 237 11.11 8.20 11.12
N GLU A 238 11.02 9.54 11.12
CA GLU A 238 11.51 10.38 12.21
C GLU A 238 10.33 10.88 13.05
N SER A 239 10.48 10.82 14.38
CA SER A 239 9.46 11.43 15.25
C SER A 239 9.48 12.94 15.07
N SER A 240 8.40 13.50 14.54
CA SER A 240 8.26 14.94 14.32
C SER A 240 6.83 15.40 14.60
N LEU A 241 6.61 16.72 14.69
CA LEU A 241 5.25 17.27 14.82
C LEU A 241 4.37 16.95 13.61
N ARG A 242 4.95 16.64 12.44
CA ARG A 242 4.22 16.35 11.19
C ARG A 242 3.92 14.86 11.04
N GLU A 243 4.91 14.02 11.29
CA GLU A 243 4.80 12.55 11.19
C GLU A 243 4.15 11.93 12.43
N GLY A 244 4.12 12.67 13.55
CA GLY A 244 3.71 12.14 14.84
C GLY A 244 4.82 11.34 15.52
N ARG A 245 4.45 10.72 16.65
CA ARG A 245 5.39 9.89 17.42
C ARG A 245 5.53 8.53 16.76
N GLN A 246 6.74 8.20 16.32
CA GLN A 246 7.08 6.86 15.86
C GLN A 246 7.27 5.95 17.07
N VAL A 247 6.43 4.93 17.20
CA VAL A 247 6.47 3.96 18.31
C VAL A 247 6.49 2.54 17.78
N GLU A 248 7.09 1.65 18.56
CA GLU A 248 7.02 0.23 18.30
C GLU A 248 5.57 -0.26 18.41
N ARG A 249 5.17 -1.10 17.46
CA ARG A 249 3.93 -1.87 17.51
C ARG A 249 4.22 -3.15 18.29
N ILE A 250 3.58 -3.26 19.45
CA ILE A 250 3.70 -4.42 20.32
C ILE A 250 2.32 -5.08 20.38
N PHE A 251 2.28 -6.37 20.06
CA PHE A 251 1.10 -7.21 20.27
C PHE A 251 1.45 -8.28 21.29
N GLU A 252 0.61 -8.46 22.29
CA GLU A 252 0.82 -9.42 23.36
C GLU A 252 -0.41 -10.31 23.51
N ALA A 253 -0.18 -11.60 23.74
CA ALA A 253 -1.21 -12.57 24.08
C ALA A 253 -0.74 -13.44 25.25
N GLN A 254 -1.70 -13.80 26.09
CA GLN A 254 -1.46 -14.77 27.16
C GLN A 254 -1.92 -16.15 26.71
N VAL A 255 -1.10 -17.15 26.95
CA VAL A 255 -1.41 -18.55 26.63
C VAL A 255 -1.45 -19.34 27.92
N ALA A 256 -2.63 -19.86 28.27
CA ALA A 256 -2.81 -20.76 29.39
C ALA A 256 -2.71 -22.22 28.90
N ALA A 257 -1.61 -22.89 29.25
CA ALA A 257 -1.42 -24.31 28.98
C ALA A 257 -1.06 -25.05 30.28
N ASP A 258 0.14 -25.62 30.39
CA ASP A 258 0.66 -26.18 31.65
C ASP A 258 1.21 -25.09 32.60
N GLN A 259 1.60 -23.95 32.03
CA GLN A 259 1.91 -22.70 32.72
C GLN A 259 1.26 -21.54 31.94
N ASN A 260 1.30 -20.35 32.54
CA ASN A 260 0.94 -19.11 31.84
C ASN A 260 2.15 -18.58 31.08
N TYR A 261 2.02 -18.47 29.76
CA TYR A 261 3.03 -17.94 28.87
C TYR A 261 2.61 -16.58 28.32
N VAL A 262 3.60 -15.76 27.96
CA VAL A 262 3.36 -14.49 27.27
C VAL A 262 4.00 -14.56 25.89
N ILE A 263 3.19 -14.36 24.86
CA ILE A 263 3.67 -14.30 23.47
C ILE A 263 3.60 -12.86 23.02
N ARG A 264 4.74 -12.31 22.61
CA ARG A 264 4.86 -10.90 22.26
C ARG A 264 5.48 -10.73 20.88
N SER A 265 4.77 -10.07 19.98
CA SER A 265 5.31 -9.62 18.70
C SER A 265 5.74 -8.17 18.83
N VAL A 266 6.98 -7.88 18.49
CA VAL A 266 7.54 -6.53 18.44
C VAL A 266 7.91 -6.19 17.00
N GLN A 267 7.42 -5.05 16.56
CA GLN A 267 7.73 -4.45 15.28
C GLN A 267 8.04 -2.99 15.54
N SER A 268 9.16 -2.51 15.02
CA SER A 268 9.52 -1.10 15.16
C SER A 268 8.67 -0.22 14.26
N ALA A 269 8.92 1.09 14.27
CA ALA A 269 8.22 1.98 13.35
C ALA A 269 8.61 1.69 11.89
N ASP A 270 7.68 1.95 10.97
CA ASP A 270 7.95 1.85 9.55
C ASP A 270 8.74 3.07 9.08
N GLN A 271 9.55 2.89 8.04
CA GLN A 271 10.41 3.94 7.48
C GLN A 271 10.35 3.95 5.96
N GLY A 272 10.64 5.08 5.34
CA GLY A 272 10.60 5.19 3.90
C GLY A 272 11.53 6.24 3.35
N ASN A 273 12.17 5.92 2.23
CA ASN A 273 12.84 6.86 1.36
C ASN A 273 12.39 6.61 -0.08
N ILE A 274 11.78 7.62 -0.69
CA ILE A 274 11.44 7.59 -2.11
C ILE A 274 12.15 8.78 -2.74
N ALA A 275 13.01 8.51 -3.72
CA ALA A 275 13.65 9.52 -4.53
C ALA A 275 13.08 9.47 -5.95
N ALA A 276 12.89 10.62 -6.58
CA ALA A 276 12.47 10.74 -7.96
C ALA A 276 13.35 11.73 -8.72
N ILE A 277 13.70 11.37 -9.95
CA ILE A 277 14.39 12.28 -10.86
C ILE A 277 13.41 13.37 -11.31
N GLY A 278 13.77 14.63 -11.09
CA GLY A 278 12.95 15.81 -11.34
C GLY A 278 12.57 16.58 -10.08
N PHE A 279 12.10 17.81 -10.25
CA PHE A 279 11.41 18.56 -9.21
C PHE A 279 10.00 18.01 -9.05
N GLY A 280 9.69 17.50 -7.86
CA GLY A 280 8.44 16.84 -7.54
C GLY A 280 7.48 17.73 -6.78
N ALA A 281 6.23 17.72 -7.23
CA ALA A 281 5.11 18.29 -6.51
C ALA A 281 4.04 17.21 -6.28
N LEU A 282 3.58 17.11 -5.04
CA LEU A 282 2.57 16.13 -4.65
C LEU A 282 1.17 16.61 -5.07
N ASP A 283 0.31 15.67 -5.44
CA ASP A 283 -1.10 15.90 -5.71
C ASP A 283 -1.90 14.62 -5.43
N VAL A 284 -3.22 14.69 -5.52
CA VAL A 284 -4.13 13.55 -5.38
C VAL A 284 -5.03 13.47 -6.61
N LEU A 285 -5.06 12.31 -7.25
CA LEU A 285 -5.93 12.01 -8.39
C LEU A 285 -6.87 10.87 -8.01
N ASP A 286 -8.18 11.12 -7.95
CA ASP A 286 -9.20 10.12 -7.62
C ASP A 286 -8.94 9.36 -6.29
N GLY A 287 -8.36 10.05 -5.30
CA GLY A 287 -8.00 9.47 -4.00
C GLY A 287 -6.64 8.76 -3.98
N LEU A 288 -5.97 8.63 -5.12
CA LEU A 288 -4.61 8.11 -5.25
C LEU A 288 -3.61 9.27 -5.12
N GLU A 289 -2.69 9.19 -4.18
CA GLU A 289 -1.57 10.13 -4.13
C GLU A 289 -0.69 9.94 -5.37
N ILE A 290 -0.26 11.05 -5.96
CA ILE A 290 0.58 11.12 -7.15
C ILE A 290 1.68 12.18 -6.98
N VAL A 291 2.69 12.13 -7.85
CA VAL A 291 3.68 13.21 -7.96
C VAL A 291 3.81 13.68 -9.40
N GLY A 292 3.72 15.00 -9.58
CA GLY A 292 4.11 15.69 -10.81
C GLY A 292 5.60 15.98 -10.80
N LEU A 293 6.34 15.40 -11.73
CA LEU A 293 7.78 15.58 -11.89
C LEU A 293 8.09 16.48 -13.09
N THR A 294 8.95 17.48 -12.87
CA THR A 294 9.45 18.38 -13.92
C THR A 294 10.98 18.34 -14.00
N PRO A 295 11.61 18.51 -15.17
CA PRO A 295 13.08 18.42 -15.30
C PRO A 295 13.85 19.50 -14.54
N THR A 296 13.23 20.65 -14.28
CA THR A 296 13.84 21.82 -13.64
C THR A 296 12.89 22.43 -12.61
N PRO A 297 13.40 22.98 -11.50
CA PRO A 297 12.55 23.68 -10.54
C PRO A 297 11.93 24.94 -11.16
N PRO A 298 10.81 25.44 -10.61
CA PRO A 298 10.22 26.72 -10.99
C PRO A 298 11.18 27.89 -10.84
N LYS A 299 11.00 28.92 -11.68
CA LYS A 299 11.89 30.09 -11.75
C LYS A 299 12.01 30.92 -10.45
N ASP A 300 11.13 30.68 -9.48
CA ASP A 300 11.11 31.37 -8.17
C ASP A 300 11.18 30.38 -6.98
N TYR A 301 11.65 29.14 -7.20
CA TYR A 301 11.84 28.18 -6.11
C TYR A 301 13.06 28.59 -5.28
N GLY A 302 12.80 29.43 -4.26
CA GLY A 302 13.77 29.76 -3.22
C GLY A 302 13.97 28.58 -2.26
N THR A 303 15.17 28.45 -1.72
CA THR A 303 15.58 27.46 -0.70
C THR A 303 14.92 27.67 0.67
N THR A 304 13.72 28.25 0.71
CA THR A 304 13.00 28.59 1.94
C THR A 304 12.11 27.43 2.36
N SER A 305 12.32 26.95 3.59
CA SER A 305 11.69 25.79 4.25
C SER A 305 10.15 25.86 4.46
N THR A 306 9.45 26.71 3.72
CA THR A 306 8.00 26.93 3.78
C THR A 306 7.38 26.49 2.46
N GLY A 307 6.82 25.27 2.45
CA GLY A 307 6.36 24.54 1.27
C GLY A 307 5.08 25.08 0.62
N GLY A 308 5.19 26.18 -0.12
CA GLY A 308 4.21 26.57 -1.12
C GLY A 308 4.65 26.10 -2.51
N PHE A 309 3.94 25.15 -3.12
CA PHE A 309 4.17 24.79 -4.52
C PHE A 309 3.71 25.94 -5.44
N PRO A 310 4.46 26.31 -6.48
CA PRO A 310 4.03 27.36 -7.40
C PRO A 310 2.71 27.01 -8.09
N ILE A 311 1.81 28.00 -8.15
CA ILE A 311 0.44 27.90 -8.68
C ILE A 311 0.40 27.29 -10.09
N ALA A 312 1.41 27.55 -10.93
CA ALA A 312 1.54 26.97 -12.26
C ALA A 312 1.69 25.44 -12.27
N ILE A 313 2.36 24.86 -11.26
CA ILE A 313 2.44 23.41 -11.11
C ILE A 313 1.08 22.86 -10.68
N VAL A 314 0.39 23.51 -9.72
CA VAL A 314 -0.92 23.05 -9.21
C VAL A 314 -1.98 23.02 -10.30
N TYR A 315 -2.20 24.12 -11.04
CA TYR A 315 -3.13 24.12 -12.17
C TYR A 315 -2.70 23.17 -13.28
N GLY A 316 -1.40 23.00 -13.41
CA GLY A 316 -0.82 22.05 -14.30
C GLY A 316 -1.21 20.60 -13.96
N MET A 317 -0.99 20.19 -12.71
CA MET A 317 -1.33 18.86 -12.23
C MET A 317 -2.83 18.64 -12.33
N ALA A 318 -3.67 19.60 -11.96
CA ALA A 318 -5.13 19.52 -12.16
C ALA A 318 -5.53 19.27 -13.63
N GLY A 319 -4.88 19.92 -14.59
CA GLY A 319 -5.15 19.72 -16.01
C GLY A 319 -4.77 18.32 -16.52
N MET A 320 -3.64 17.77 -16.07
CA MET A 320 -3.24 16.39 -16.43
C MET A 320 -3.96 15.34 -15.61
N ALA A 321 -4.32 15.64 -14.37
CA ALA A 321 -5.16 14.83 -13.51
C ALA A 321 -6.54 14.65 -14.17
N ALA A 322 -7.11 15.70 -14.79
CA ALA A 322 -8.35 15.55 -15.56
C ALA A 322 -8.20 14.59 -16.76
N ILE A 323 -7.09 14.66 -17.50
CA ILE A 323 -6.82 13.77 -18.63
C ILE A 323 -6.53 12.33 -18.15
N GLY A 324 -5.72 12.20 -17.10
CA GLY A 324 -5.36 10.97 -16.44
C GLY A 324 -6.57 10.28 -15.83
N GLY A 325 -7.45 11.02 -15.14
CA GLY A 325 -8.71 10.55 -14.57
C GLY A 325 -9.69 10.09 -15.65
N ILE A 326 -9.76 10.75 -16.81
CA ILE A 326 -10.56 10.25 -17.95
C ILE A 326 -9.97 8.93 -18.48
N ALA A 327 -8.65 8.83 -18.63
CA ALA A 327 -8.00 7.58 -19.04
C ALA A 327 -8.18 6.47 -17.99
N PHE A 328 -8.08 6.83 -16.70
CA PHE A 328 -8.32 5.98 -15.53
C PHE A 328 -9.74 5.43 -15.56
N PHE A 329 -10.74 6.30 -15.72
CA PHE A 329 -12.15 5.90 -15.80
C PHE A 329 -12.43 5.00 -17.00
N ILE A 330 -11.86 5.28 -18.18
CA ILE A 330 -12.05 4.46 -19.37
C ILE A 330 -11.39 3.08 -19.21
N PHE A 331 -10.17 3.01 -18.69
CA PHE A 331 -9.43 1.75 -18.52
C PHE A 331 -10.00 0.91 -17.37
N SER A 332 -10.30 1.52 -16.22
CA SER A 332 -10.94 0.86 -15.07
C SER A 332 -12.32 0.34 -15.43
N ASN A 333 -13.15 1.11 -16.15
CA ASN A 333 -14.47 0.67 -16.61
C ASN A 333 -14.35 -0.47 -17.64
N ARG A 334 -13.31 -0.48 -18.48
CA ARG A 334 -13.03 -1.61 -19.39
C ARG A 334 -12.57 -2.86 -18.65
N ALA A 335 -11.75 -2.72 -17.61
CA ALA A 335 -11.31 -3.82 -16.76
C ALA A 335 -12.47 -4.40 -15.92
N LEU A 336 -13.33 -3.54 -15.38
CA LEU A 336 -14.57 -3.92 -14.67
C LEU A 336 -15.57 -4.61 -15.59
N LYS A 337 -15.72 -4.13 -16.85
CA LYS A 337 -16.56 -4.79 -17.86
C LYS A 337 -15.99 -6.12 -18.37
N ASN A 338 -14.69 -6.34 -18.23
CA ASN A 338 -14.02 -7.60 -18.57
C ASN A 338 -13.97 -8.58 -17.37
N GLN A 339 -14.20 -8.12 -16.16
CA GLN A 339 -14.62 -9.00 -15.08
C GLN A 339 -16.08 -9.38 -15.34
N LYS A 340 -16.37 -10.68 -15.39
CA LYS A 340 -17.75 -11.19 -15.50
C LYS A 340 -18.49 -10.86 -14.20
N ILE A 341 -18.99 -9.64 -14.09
CA ILE A 341 -19.91 -9.23 -13.04
C ILE A 341 -21.28 -9.79 -13.42
N GLY A 342 -21.60 -10.92 -12.82
CA GLY A 342 -22.86 -11.63 -13.01
C GLY A 342 -22.67 -13.06 -12.55
N GLN A 343 -23.49 -13.48 -11.60
CA GLN A 343 -23.64 -14.88 -11.23
C GLN A 343 -23.81 -15.69 -12.54
N GLN A 344 -22.81 -16.50 -12.91
CA GLN A 344 -22.99 -17.56 -13.91
C GLN A 344 -23.81 -18.68 -13.26
N GLY A 345 -25.01 -18.33 -12.84
CA GLY A 345 -26.06 -19.27 -12.48
C GLY A 345 -26.96 -19.44 -13.69
N ILE A 346 -27.50 -20.64 -13.84
CA ILE A 346 -28.56 -20.92 -14.81
C ILE A 346 -29.68 -19.92 -14.56
N ASP A 347 -30.12 -19.23 -15.63
CA ASP A 347 -31.30 -18.36 -15.60
C ASP A 347 -32.48 -19.09 -14.93
N PRO A 348 -33.05 -18.57 -13.82
CA PRO A 348 -34.15 -19.22 -13.11
C PRO A 348 -35.37 -19.48 -14.00
N GLY A 349 -35.55 -18.71 -15.08
CA GLY A 349 -36.59 -18.94 -16.08
C GLY A 349 -36.38 -20.18 -16.95
N ARG A 350 -35.17 -20.79 -16.91
CA ARG A 350 -34.79 -22.00 -17.66
C ARG A 350 -34.74 -23.27 -16.80
N LEU A 351 -35.09 -23.16 -15.51
CA LEU A 351 -35.21 -24.29 -14.59
C LEU A 351 -36.69 -24.71 -14.50
N VAL A 352 -37.03 -25.85 -15.08
CA VAL A 352 -38.39 -26.43 -14.95
C VAL A 352 -38.36 -27.50 -13.87
N SER A 353 -39.18 -27.34 -12.83
CA SER A 353 -39.40 -28.39 -11.83
C SER A 353 -40.53 -29.31 -12.29
N TYR A 354 -40.28 -30.62 -12.37
CA TYR A 354 -41.35 -31.61 -12.57
C TYR A 354 -41.85 -32.10 -11.20
N GLN A 355 -43.16 -32.07 -10.96
CA GLN A 355 -43.77 -32.69 -9.78
C GLN A 355 -43.78 -34.21 -9.95
N THR A 356 -42.98 -34.93 -9.16
CA THR A 356 -43.15 -36.38 -9.03
C THR A 356 -44.33 -36.69 -8.09
N SER A 357 -45.35 -37.32 -8.67
CA SER A 357 -46.50 -38.02 -8.05
C SER A 357 -47.66 -37.19 -7.48
N ALA A 358 -48.81 -37.32 -8.15
CA ALA A 358 -50.13 -37.07 -7.59
C ALA A 358 -50.78 -38.42 -7.24
N SER A 359 -50.70 -38.82 -5.97
CA SER A 359 -51.57 -39.85 -5.41
C SER A 359 -51.73 -39.66 -3.90
N SER A 360 -52.93 -39.25 -3.50
CA SER A 360 -53.52 -39.40 -2.16
C SER A 360 -52.74 -38.86 -0.94
N GLY A 361 -52.89 -37.56 -0.66
CA GLY A 361 -53.19 -37.08 0.70
C GLY A 361 -52.10 -37.11 1.80
N GLY A 362 -50.81 -36.90 1.48
CA GLY A 362 -49.75 -36.77 2.50
C GLY A 362 -48.62 -35.82 2.10
N TYR A 363 -47.96 -35.19 3.08
CA TYR A 363 -46.97 -34.11 2.97
C TYR A 363 -45.93 -34.28 1.85
N GLN A 364 -45.73 -33.23 1.04
CA GLN A 364 -44.68 -33.12 0.01
C GLN A 364 -43.38 -32.57 0.61
N THR A 365 -42.24 -33.24 0.38
CA THR A 365 -40.90 -32.70 0.67
C THR A 365 -40.21 -32.26 -0.62
N ASN A 366 -39.70 -31.02 -0.66
CA ASN A 366 -39.02 -30.42 -1.81
C ASN A 366 -37.61 -31.01 -2.01
N ARG A 367 -37.50 -32.17 -2.66
CA ARG A 367 -36.23 -32.67 -3.18
C ARG A 367 -36.42 -33.14 -4.62
N GLY A 368 -36.51 -32.17 -5.53
CA GLY A 368 -36.50 -32.39 -6.97
C GLY A 368 -35.20 -31.86 -7.57
N GLU A 369 -34.49 -32.70 -8.33
CA GLU A 369 -33.28 -32.35 -9.07
C GLU A 369 -33.68 -31.56 -10.34
N ALA A 370 -32.99 -30.46 -10.64
CA ALA A 370 -33.32 -29.57 -11.75
C ALA A 370 -32.51 -29.89 -13.01
N TYR A 371 -33.17 -29.86 -14.17
CA TYR A 371 -32.55 -30.01 -15.49
C TYR A 371 -32.81 -28.76 -16.36
N LEU A 372 -31.93 -28.52 -17.33
CA LEU A 372 -32.00 -27.39 -18.27
C LEU A 372 -33.11 -27.58 -19.31
N ALA A 373 -33.93 -26.54 -19.50
CA ALA A 373 -34.86 -26.45 -20.61
C ALA A 373 -34.14 -26.01 -21.89
N ASP A 374 -34.11 -26.92 -22.87
CA ASP A 374 -33.65 -26.72 -24.26
C ASP A 374 -32.14 -26.92 -24.55
N THR A 375 -31.88 -27.73 -25.58
CA THR A 375 -30.57 -28.15 -26.10
C THR A 375 -30.34 -27.66 -27.53
N SER A 376 -30.87 -26.48 -27.86
CA SER A 376 -30.78 -25.88 -29.19
C SER A 376 -29.98 -24.57 -29.14
N ASP A 377 -29.12 -24.34 -30.14
CA ASP A 377 -28.43 -23.08 -30.45
C ASP A 377 -27.11 -22.78 -29.71
N TYR A 378 -26.13 -23.65 -29.97
CA TYR A 378 -24.71 -23.28 -29.94
C TYR A 378 -24.26 -22.96 -31.37
N GLU A 379 -24.57 -21.80 -31.92
CA GLU A 379 -23.82 -21.16 -33.03
C GLU A 379 -24.32 -19.72 -33.27
N GLN A 380 -23.44 -18.73 -33.10
CA GLN A 380 -23.23 -17.54 -33.96
C GLN A 380 -22.65 -16.36 -33.19
N THR A 381 -21.32 -16.27 -33.19
CA THR A 381 -20.60 -15.01 -33.01
C THR A 381 -20.50 -14.30 -34.37
N ARG A 382 -21.07 -13.09 -34.51
CA ARG A 382 -20.70 -12.17 -35.60
C ARG A 382 -20.57 -10.73 -35.10
N SER A 383 -19.42 -10.18 -35.46
CA SER A 383 -18.83 -8.86 -35.23
C SER A 383 -19.74 -7.65 -35.44
N VAL A 384 -19.71 -6.71 -34.49
CA VAL A 384 -20.29 -5.36 -34.61
C VAL A 384 -19.17 -4.31 -34.54
N TYR A 385 -18.52 -4.05 -35.67
CA TYR A 385 -17.82 -2.80 -35.94
C TYR A 385 -18.29 -2.32 -37.30
N GLU A 386 -19.29 -1.47 -37.31
CA GLU A 386 -19.54 -0.49 -38.37
C GLU A 386 -20.60 0.51 -37.87
N ASP A 387 -20.40 1.78 -38.23
CA ASP A 387 -21.26 2.94 -38.03
C ASP A 387 -21.30 3.64 -36.65
N GLN A 388 -20.52 4.71 -36.51
CA GLN A 388 -21.11 6.06 -36.36
C GLN A 388 -20.12 7.21 -36.62
N LYS A 389 -20.61 8.19 -37.39
CA LYS A 389 -19.93 9.35 -37.97
C LYS A 389 -19.81 10.53 -36.98
N GLN A 390 -18.72 11.29 -37.14
CA GLN A 390 -18.43 12.59 -36.51
C GLN A 390 -19.50 13.65 -36.78
N THR A 391 -19.78 14.49 -35.76
CA THR A 391 -20.46 15.78 -35.87
C THR A 391 -19.62 16.89 -35.21
N PRO A 392 -19.61 18.14 -35.75
CA PRO A 392 -18.73 19.23 -35.33
C PRO A 392 -19.25 20.00 -34.08
N PRO A 393 -18.38 20.77 -33.39
CA PRO A 393 -18.68 21.31 -32.06
C PRO A 393 -19.53 22.60 -32.09
N PRO A 394 -20.45 22.81 -31.13
CA PRO A 394 -21.10 24.10 -30.91
C PRO A 394 -20.28 25.05 -30.00
N ALA A 395 -20.51 26.34 -30.21
CA ALA A 395 -19.83 27.49 -29.63
C ALA A 395 -20.18 27.78 -28.15
N ILE A 396 -19.26 28.50 -27.50
CA ILE A 396 -19.27 28.96 -26.10
C ILE A 396 -20.27 30.10 -25.90
N PRO A 397 -21.09 30.08 -24.82
CA PRO A 397 -21.54 31.27 -24.15
C PRO A 397 -20.83 31.46 -22.80
N ASN A 398 -20.35 32.68 -22.62
CA ASN A 398 -19.78 33.25 -21.41
C ASN A 398 -20.90 33.46 -20.37
N ASN A 399 -20.75 32.94 -19.15
CA ASN A 399 -21.31 33.55 -17.95
C ASN A 399 -20.58 33.04 -16.70
N GLN A 400 -20.41 33.97 -15.77
CA GLN A 400 -19.54 33.96 -14.62
C GLN A 400 -20.13 33.16 -13.44
N GLU A 401 -19.25 32.94 -12.46
CA GLU A 401 -19.48 32.56 -11.06
C GLU A 401 -19.48 31.06 -10.73
N GLU A 402 -18.29 30.54 -10.42
CA GLU A 402 -18.07 29.68 -9.25
C GLU A 402 -16.60 29.79 -8.83
N ALA A 403 -16.34 30.66 -7.85
CA ALA A 403 -15.04 30.82 -7.23
C ALA A 403 -14.89 29.76 -6.13
N ALA A 404 -14.09 28.72 -6.37
CA ALA A 404 -13.58 27.86 -5.31
C ALA A 404 -12.43 28.58 -4.60
N CYS A 405 -12.72 29.14 -3.42
CA CYS A 405 -11.75 29.76 -2.53
C CYS A 405 -10.71 28.74 -2.03
N GLY A 406 -9.44 29.09 -2.19
CA GLY A 406 -8.37 28.62 -1.31
C GLY A 406 -7.74 29.83 -0.65
N CYS A 407 -7.61 29.83 0.68
CA CYS A 407 -6.63 30.65 1.39
C CYS A 407 -6.27 29.99 2.74
N ALA A 408 -4.96 29.91 2.94
CA ALA A 408 -4.30 29.51 4.15
C ALA A 408 -4.39 30.59 5.25
N ALA A 409 -4.32 30.12 6.50
CA ALA A 409 -3.88 30.82 7.70
C ALA A 409 -4.62 32.11 8.11
N SER A 410 -5.44 32.00 9.15
CA SER A 410 -5.63 32.98 10.23
C SER A 410 -6.33 32.22 11.37
N ALA A 411 -5.83 32.16 12.60
CA ALA A 411 -5.66 33.33 13.46
C ALA A 411 -4.73 33.08 14.67
N GLU A 412 -3.58 33.77 14.66
CA GLU A 412 -3.13 34.58 15.80
C GLU A 412 -3.87 35.94 15.84
N ILE A 413 -5.01 36.11 15.17
CA ILE A 413 -5.73 37.39 15.09
C ILE A 413 -7.21 37.18 15.39
N GLY A 414 -7.64 37.68 16.55
CA GLY A 414 -9.02 37.58 17.03
C GLY A 414 -10.03 38.22 16.08
N THR A 415 -10.65 37.40 15.26
CA THR A 415 -11.87 37.72 14.51
C THR A 415 -12.88 36.60 14.69
N GLU A 416 -14.12 37.03 14.89
CA GLU A 416 -15.30 36.29 15.29
C GLU A 416 -15.61 35.13 14.32
N CYS A 417 -15.98 33.98 14.86
CA CYS A 417 -16.24 32.75 14.11
C CYS A 417 -17.38 32.94 13.08
N ASP A 418 -17.03 33.18 11.82
CA ASP A 418 -17.97 33.13 10.72
C ASP A 418 -18.05 31.70 10.15
N CYS A 419 -18.99 30.93 10.69
CA CYS A 419 -19.22 29.52 10.38
C CYS A 419 -19.86 29.27 9.00
N VAL A 420 -20.10 30.29 8.17
CA VAL A 420 -20.79 30.12 6.88
C VAL A 420 -19.85 29.57 5.79
N MET A 421 -18.53 29.68 5.93
CA MET A 421 -17.58 29.37 4.85
C MET A 421 -16.71 28.12 5.05
N HIS A 422 -16.75 27.44 6.20
CA HIS A 422 -15.74 26.43 6.56
C HIS A 422 -16.20 24.97 6.66
N GLY A 423 -17.46 24.63 6.35
CA GLY A 423 -17.92 23.23 6.18
C GLY A 423 -17.77 22.30 7.40
N SER A 424 -17.20 22.77 8.50
CA SER A 424 -17.05 22.09 9.79
C SER A 424 -16.87 23.16 10.87
N CYS A 425 -17.70 23.12 11.91
CA CYS A 425 -17.56 23.98 13.09
C CYS A 425 -17.38 23.11 14.34
N LEU A 426 -16.37 23.43 15.14
CA LEU A 426 -16.21 22.91 16.51
C LEU A 426 -17.10 23.77 17.41
N CYS A 427 -18.33 23.32 17.70
CA CYS A 427 -19.17 23.97 18.69
C CYS A 427 -18.70 23.53 20.09
N ASP A 428 -17.96 24.38 20.80
CA ASP A 428 -17.69 24.23 22.24
C ASP A 428 -18.38 25.35 23.05
N ALA A 429 -18.44 25.19 24.38
CA ALA A 429 -19.12 26.12 25.28
C ALA A 429 -18.52 27.54 25.32
N THR A 430 -17.36 27.77 24.70
CA THR A 430 -16.70 29.08 24.62
C THR A 430 -16.94 29.80 23.29
N CYS A 431 -17.50 29.09 22.30
CA CYS A 431 -17.76 29.62 20.97
C CYS A 431 -19.07 30.45 20.93
N LYS A 432 -18.96 31.76 20.70
CA LYS A 432 -20.12 32.69 20.53
C LYS A 432 -20.61 32.73 19.07
N CYS A 433 -20.78 31.59 18.43
CA CYS A 433 -21.34 31.53 17.08
C CYS A 433 -22.85 31.82 17.09
N SER A 434 -23.28 32.83 16.35
CA SER A 434 -24.69 33.20 16.16
C SER A 434 -25.41 32.39 15.06
N ALA A 435 -24.77 31.35 14.52
CA ALA A 435 -25.32 30.47 13.50
C ALA A 435 -26.30 29.44 14.09
N GLU A 436 -27.42 29.20 13.40
CA GLU A 436 -28.55 28.37 13.86
C GLU A 436 -28.13 26.91 14.17
N LEU A 437 -27.10 26.40 13.48
CA LEU A 437 -26.51 25.06 13.65
C LEU A 437 -25.92 24.79 15.05
N CYS A 438 -25.28 25.76 15.70
CA CYS A 438 -24.75 25.54 17.06
C CYS A 438 -25.83 25.76 18.15
N ARG A 439 -27.03 26.25 17.81
CA ARG A 439 -28.10 26.56 18.79
C ARG A 439 -28.81 25.31 19.31
N GLU A 440 -28.87 24.24 18.52
CA GLU A 440 -29.42 22.95 18.94
C GLU A 440 -28.44 22.16 19.81
N GLN A 441 -27.13 22.25 19.53
CA GLN A 441 -26.08 21.58 20.31
C GLN A 441 -25.81 22.24 21.67
N ALA A 442 -25.90 23.57 21.76
CA ALA A 442 -25.71 24.27 23.03
C ALA A 442 -26.84 23.96 24.06
N ASN A 443 -28.07 23.72 23.59
CA ASN A 443 -29.20 23.38 24.47
C ASN A 443 -29.19 21.92 24.96
N SER A 444 -28.43 21.03 24.31
CA SER A 444 -28.27 19.64 24.77
C SER A 444 -27.10 19.45 25.74
N MET A 445 -26.30 20.50 25.97
CA MET A 445 -25.12 20.49 26.85
C MET A 445 -25.27 21.37 28.11
N SER A 446 -26.48 21.83 28.43
CA SER A 446 -26.77 22.53 29.71
C SER A 446 -27.31 21.59 30.79
#